data_AF-A0A7K2MZF6-F1
#
_entry.id   AF-A0A7K2MZF6-F1
#
_cell.length_a   1.000
_cell.length_b   1.000
_cell.length_c   1.000
_cell.angle_alpha   90.00
_cell.angle_beta   90.00
_cell.angle_gamma   90.00
#
_symmetry.space_group_name_H-M   'P 1'
#
loop_
_entity.id
_entity.type
_entity.pdbx_description
1 polymer ?
#
loop_
_entity_poly.entity_id
_entity_poly.type
_entity_poly.pdbx_seq_one_letter_code
_entity_poly.pdbx_strand_id
1 'polypeptide(L)'
;MPRPRGPQLLAALADDRDAHGPPLQAPKGFRITPRNPDFDLYDNVGRDADQIHAARYNLATRADLKRWARRDAQPFRAAHPLPDQPWPAPDLTPYLDTLAAAQSAAEVDAVTDHVLDAAEPALRALSDYLVAAARWNRENRNAAKGSPSNLLMTAASRALSVLALADEAGTNRLRATYDPAPTPATPTDLQQGTTASLPPSPPSPGTGPRR
;
A
#
# COMPACT_ATOMS: atom_id res chain seq x y z
N MET A 1 22.54 -35.93 26.34
CA MET A 1 23.02 -34.92 25.37
C MET A 1 22.28 -35.08 24.05
N PRO A 2 21.25 -34.25 23.79
CA PRO A 2 20.86 -33.92 22.42
C PRO A 2 20.95 -32.40 22.18
N ARG A 3 21.47 -32.01 21.01
CA ARG A 3 21.65 -30.63 20.55
C ARG A 3 20.34 -30.00 20.04
N PRO A 4 20.25 -28.66 19.98
CA PRO A 4 18.99 -27.92 19.96
C PRO A 4 18.34 -27.81 18.58
N ARG A 5 17.00 -27.73 18.58
CA ARG A 5 16.17 -27.38 17.42
C ARG A 5 16.25 -25.86 17.19
N GLY A 6 16.67 -25.47 15.98
CA GLY A 6 16.60 -24.09 15.49
C GLY A 6 15.18 -23.68 15.06
N PRO A 7 14.93 -22.37 14.91
CA PRO A 7 13.59 -21.82 14.71
C PRO A 7 13.08 -22.00 13.27
N GLN A 8 11.81 -22.40 13.15
CA GLN A 8 11.02 -22.29 11.94
C GLN A 8 10.56 -20.84 11.76
N LEU A 9 10.89 -20.20 10.63
CA LEU A 9 10.12 -19.12 10.00
C LEU A 9 10.89 -18.59 8.77
N LEU A 10 10.54 -19.08 7.57
CA LEU A 10 10.48 -18.38 6.27
C LEU A 10 10.56 -19.41 5.13
N ALA A 11 9.41 -19.84 4.63
CA ALA A 11 9.26 -20.37 3.28
C ALA A 11 7.76 -20.48 2.97
N ALA A 12 7.13 -19.35 2.66
CA ALA A 12 5.78 -19.32 2.09
C ALA A 12 5.79 -18.36 0.91
N LEU A 13 6.46 -18.76 -0.17
CA LEU A 13 6.34 -18.10 -1.48
C LEU A 13 6.75 -19.05 -2.61
N ALA A 14 6.11 -20.20 -2.71
CA ALA A 14 6.12 -21.04 -3.92
C ALA A 14 5.13 -22.21 -3.77
N ASP A 15 3.84 -21.95 -3.93
CA ASP A 15 2.94 -22.92 -4.56
C ASP A 15 1.58 -22.25 -4.83
N ASP A 16 1.33 -21.95 -6.10
CA ASP A 16 -0.04 -21.98 -6.66
C ASP A 16 0.10 -22.08 -8.19
N ARG A 17 0.52 -23.26 -8.64
CA ARG A 17 0.21 -23.74 -9.99
C ARG A 17 -1.07 -24.54 -9.89
N ASP A 18 -1.97 -24.30 -10.86
CA ASP A 18 -3.25 -24.96 -11.09
C ASP A 18 -4.50 -24.32 -10.45
N ALA A 19 -4.86 -23.14 -10.98
CA ALA A 19 -6.27 -22.74 -11.08
C ALA A 19 -6.60 -22.33 -12.52
N HIS A 20 -6.94 -23.31 -13.36
CA HIS A 20 -7.71 -23.07 -14.58
C HIS A 20 -9.10 -22.52 -14.21
N GLY A 21 -9.18 -21.21 -13.99
CA GLY A 21 -10.45 -20.50 -13.98
C GLY A 21 -11.06 -20.50 -15.39
N PRO A 22 -12.40 -20.58 -15.53
CA PRO A 22 -13.03 -20.49 -16.84
C PRO A 22 -12.70 -19.14 -17.49
N PRO A 23 -12.67 -19.06 -18.85
CA PRO A 23 -12.32 -17.83 -19.53
C PRO A 23 -13.28 -16.71 -19.09
N LEU A 24 -12.71 -15.56 -18.71
CA LEU A 24 -13.45 -14.35 -18.40
C LEU A 24 -14.36 -14.02 -19.58
N GLN A 25 -15.65 -14.36 -19.47
CA GLN A 25 -16.64 -13.99 -20.48
C GLN A 25 -16.71 -12.47 -20.53
N ALA A 26 -16.45 -11.93 -21.71
CA ALA A 26 -16.62 -10.51 -21.96
C ALA A 26 -18.08 -10.12 -21.62
N PRO A 27 -18.29 -9.02 -20.88
CA PRO A 27 -19.64 -8.56 -20.56
C PRO A 27 -20.44 -8.32 -21.85
N LYS A 28 -21.66 -8.87 -21.88
CA LYS A 28 -22.61 -8.71 -22.99
C LYS A 28 -22.85 -7.22 -23.24
N GLY A 29 -22.36 -6.72 -24.37
CA GLY A 29 -22.47 -5.30 -24.74
C GLY A 29 -21.18 -4.67 -25.27
N PHE A 30 -20.04 -5.37 -25.20
CA PHE A 30 -18.83 -4.94 -25.92
C PHE A 30 -19.10 -5.03 -27.44
N ARG A 31 -19.47 -3.89 -28.05
CA ARG A 31 -19.35 -3.75 -29.51
C ARG A 31 -17.92 -4.07 -29.86
N ILE A 32 -17.72 -5.04 -30.73
CA ILE A 32 -16.44 -5.28 -31.41
C ILE A 32 -16.09 -3.94 -32.06
N THR A 33 -15.15 -3.23 -31.45
CA THR A 33 -14.54 -2.04 -32.04
C THR A 33 -14.02 -2.48 -33.41
N PRO A 34 -14.28 -1.73 -34.51
CA PRO A 34 -13.67 -2.04 -35.80
C PRO A 34 -12.18 -2.31 -35.58
N ARG A 35 -11.70 -3.43 -36.13
CA ARG A 35 -10.32 -3.96 -36.00
C ARG A 35 -9.35 -2.78 -36.01
N ASN A 36 -8.78 -2.45 -34.84
CA ASN A 36 -7.85 -1.31 -34.75
C ASN A 36 -6.72 -1.62 -35.74
N PRO A 37 -6.36 -0.73 -36.68
CA PRO A 37 -5.31 -0.98 -37.68
C PRO A 37 -3.99 -1.43 -37.05
N ASP A 38 -3.75 -1.07 -35.78
CA ASP A 38 -2.67 -1.60 -34.95
C ASP A 38 -2.81 -3.11 -34.60
N PHE A 39 -3.77 -3.87 -35.13
CA PHE A 39 -3.87 -5.34 -35.04
C PHE A 39 -3.68 -6.04 -36.39
N ASP A 40 -3.21 -5.32 -37.42
CA ASP A 40 -2.80 -6.00 -38.64
C ASP A 40 -1.61 -6.92 -38.35
N LEU A 41 -1.85 -8.22 -38.57
CA LEU A 41 -0.99 -9.35 -38.20
C LEU A 41 0.45 -9.23 -38.77
N TYR A 42 0.63 -8.38 -39.79
CA TYR A 42 1.85 -8.24 -40.56
C TYR A 42 2.55 -6.88 -40.38
N ASP A 43 2.01 -5.94 -39.62
CA ASP A 43 2.70 -4.68 -39.26
C ASP A 43 3.27 -4.75 -37.84
N ASN A 44 4.41 -5.43 -37.71
CA ASN A 44 5.12 -5.66 -36.45
C ASN A 44 6.27 -4.66 -36.20
N VAL A 45 6.46 -3.66 -37.07
CA VAL A 45 7.58 -2.73 -36.95
C VAL A 45 7.42 -1.89 -35.68
N GLY A 46 8.39 -2.00 -34.77
CA GLY A 46 8.36 -1.28 -33.48
C GLY A 46 7.55 -1.94 -32.38
N ARG A 47 7.13 -3.21 -32.54
CA ARG A 47 6.46 -3.99 -31.48
C ARG A 47 7.43 -4.85 -30.68
N ASP A 48 7.20 -4.94 -29.38
CA ASP A 48 7.88 -5.91 -28.51
C ASP A 48 7.21 -7.30 -28.56
N ALA A 49 7.87 -8.28 -27.95
CA ALA A 49 7.40 -9.67 -27.95
C ALA A 49 6.03 -9.84 -27.27
N ASP A 50 5.76 -9.05 -26.23
CA ASP A 50 4.51 -9.09 -25.48
C ASP A 50 3.34 -8.56 -26.32
N GLN A 51 3.57 -7.52 -27.12
CA GLN A 51 2.61 -6.97 -28.07
C GLN A 51 2.26 -7.95 -29.19
N ILE A 52 3.27 -8.65 -29.73
CA ILE A 52 3.06 -9.67 -30.76
C ILE A 52 2.25 -10.85 -30.19
N HIS A 53 2.55 -11.28 -28.96
CA HIS A 53 1.83 -12.35 -28.29
C HIS A 53 0.37 -11.96 -27.99
N ALA A 54 0.13 -10.76 -27.46
CA ALA A 54 -1.21 -10.28 -27.12
C ALA A 54 -2.10 -10.07 -28.37
N ALA A 55 -1.51 -9.61 -29.48
CA ALA A 55 -2.23 -9.43 -30.75
C ALA A 55 -2.83 -10.74 -31.29
N ARG A 56 -2.20 -11.89 -31.03
CA ARG A 56 -2.75 -13.22 -31.41
C ARG A 56 -4.09 -13.52 -30.73
N TYR A 57 -4.36 -12.88 -29.59
CA TYR A 57 -5.59 -13.02 -28.82
C TYR A 57 -6.52 -11.80 -28.97
N ASN A 58 -6.22 -10.87 -29.90
CA ASN A 58 -6.91 -9.59 -30.05
C ASN A 58 -6.94 -8.75 -28.75
N LEU A 59 -5.88 -8.82 -27.95
CA LEU A 59 -5.73 -8.04 -26.72
C LEU A 59 -4.68 -6.94 -26.91
N ALA A 60 -4.97 -5.75 -26.39
CA ALA A 60 -4.00 -4.66 -26.34
C ALA A 60 -3.13 -4.78 -25.09
N THR A 61 -1.82 -4.57 -25.22
CA THR A 61 -0.94 -4.44 -24.06
C THR A 61 -1.09 -3.07 -23.41
N ARG A 62 -0.53 -2.91 -22.20
CA ARG A 62 -0.39 -1.59 -21.55
C ARG A 62 0.32 -0.58 -22.47
N ALA A 63 1.36 -1.02 -23.17
CA ALA A 63 2.13 -0.17 -24.07
C ALA A 63 1.30 0.28 -25.28
N ASP A 64 0.48 -0.62 -25.85
CA ASP A 64 -0.44 -0.29 -26.95
C ASP A 64 -1.46 0.76 -26.52
N LEU A 65 -2.15 0.53 -25.39
CA LEU A 65 -3.14 1.48 -24.86
C LEU A 65 -2.55 2.87 -24.64
N LYS A 66 -1.31 2.96 -24.13
CA LYS A 66 -0.62 4.24 -23.93
C LYS A 66 -0.17 4.88 -25.24
N ARG A 67 0.30 4.11 -26.22
CA ARG A 67 0.69 4.61 -27.54
C ARG A 67 -0.51 5.20 -28.28
N TRP A 68 -1.64 4.47 -28.30
CA TRP A 68 -2.89 4.94 -28.92
C TRP A 68 -3.39 6.21 -28.26
N ALA A 69 -3.48 6.23 -26.94
CA ALA A 69 -3.90 7.42 -26.21
C ALA A 69 -3.01 8.64 -26.49
N ARG A 70 -1.69 8.46 -26.63
CA ARG A 70 -0.76 9.55 -26.98
C ARG A 70 -1.00 10.07 -28.39
N ARG A 71 -1.19 9.17 -29.36
CA ARG A 71 -1.49 9.54 -30.76
C ARG A 71 -2.79 10.33 -30.83
N ASP A 72 -3.85 9.80 -30.23
CA ASP A 72 -5.18 10.39 -30.33
C ASP A 72 -5.28 11.72 -29.56
N ALA A 73 -4.50 11.88 -28.48
CA ALA A 73 -4.39 13.13 -27.74
C ALA A 73 -3.40 14.15 -28.35
N GLN A 74 -2.70 13.84 -29.45
CA GLN A 74 -1.69 14.73 -30.02
C GLN A 74 -2.25 16.12 -30.39
N PRO A 75 -3.41 16.26 -31.06
CA PRO A 75 -3.98 17.58 -31.35
C PRO A 75 -4.33 18.36 -30.08
N PHE A 76 -4.85 17.66 -29.06
CA PHE A 76 -5.16 18.26 -27.77
C PHE A 76 -3.89 18.78 -27.07
N ARG A 77 -2.82 17.99 -27.04
CA ARG A 77 -1.53 18.42 -26.46
C ARG A 77 -0.89 19.58 -27.22
N ALA A 78 -1.05 19.64 -28.53
CA ALA A 78 -0.56 20.75 -29.33
C ALA A 78 -1.33 22.05 -29.04
N ALA A 79 -2.66 21.95 -28.84
CA ALA A 79 -3.50 23.09 -28.47
C ALA A 79 -3.35 23.52 -27.00
N HIS A 80 -2.95 22.60 -26.12
CA HIS A 80 -2.81 22.79 -24.68
C HIS A 80 -1.40 22.35 -24.22
N PRO A 81 -0.35 23.13 -24.51
CA PRO A 81 1.00 22.79 -24.10
C PRO A 81 1.09 22.73 -22.58
N LEU A 82 1.65 21.64 -22.07
CA LEU A 82 1.98 21.50 -20.66
C LEU A 82 3.45 21.87 -20.46
N PRO A 83 3.87 22.29 -19.26
CA PRO A 83 5.28 22.48 -18.96
C PRO A 83 6.08 21.21 -19.21
N ASP A 84 7.13 21.29 -20.03
CA ASP A 84 8.03 20.17 -20.31
C ASP A 84 9.14 20.03 -19.25
N GLN A 85 9.37 21.07 -18.45
CA GLN A 85 10.34 21.01 -17.36
C GLN A 85 9.76 20.15 -16.22
N PRO A 86 10.52 19.16 -15.71
CA PRO A 86 10.11 18.44 -14.52
C PRO A 86 9.95 19.41 -13.35
N TRP A 87 9.05 19.09 -12.42
CA TRP A 87 9.01 19.83 -11.15
C TRP A 87 10.40 19.79 -10.49
N PRO A 88 10.86 20.91 -9.90
CA PRO A 88 12.14 20.94 -9.23
C PRO A 88 12.16 19.86 -8.15
N ALA A 89 13.15 18.97 -8.20
CA ALA A 89 13.34 17.99 -7.14
C ALA A 89 13.83 18.74 -5.89
N PRO A 90 13.24 18.49 -4.71
CA PRO A 90 13.74 19.08 -3.47
C PRO A 90 15.15 18.54 -3.21
N ASP A 91 16.06 19.43 -2.80
CA ASP A 91 17.36 18.99 -2.28
C ASP A 91 17.16 18.49 -0.84
N LEU A 92 17.24 17.17 -0.67
CA LEU A 92 17.07 16.53 0.63
C LEU A 92 18.38 16.34 1.40
N THR A 93 19.53 16.64 0.79
CA THR A 93 20.85 16.54 1.41
C THR A 93 20.92 17.19 2.80
N PRO A 94 20.51 18.46 3.01
CA PRO A 94 20.60 19.08 4.33
C PRO A 94 19.74 18.39 5.40
N TYR A 95 18.58 17.85 5.01
CA TYR A 95 17.72 17.09 5.92
C TYR A 95 18.35 15.77 6.30
N LEU A 96 18.95 15.06 5.35
CA LEU A 96 19.63 13.78 5.59
C LEU A 96 20.89 13.96 6.45
N ASP A 97 21.66 15.01 6.21
CA ASP A 97 22.84 15.34 7.02
C ASP A 97 22.45 15.71 8.46
N THR A 98 21.41 16.54 8.63
CA THR A 98 20.90 16.91 9.96
C THR A 98 20.30 15.70 10.68
N LEU A 99 19.56 14.85 9.97
CA LEU A 99 19.03 13.60 10.50
C LEU A 99 20.14 12.64 10.95
N ALA A 100 21.25 12.57 10.22
CA ALA A 100 22.40 11.75 10.59
C ALA A 100 23.13 12.28 11.84
N ALA A 101 23.07 13.59 12.10
CA ALA A 101 23.64 14.21 13.28
C ALA A 101 22.71 14.15 14.52
N ALA A 102 21.42 13.83 14.35
CA ALA A 102 20.45 13.76 15.43
C ALA A 102 20.83 12.70 16.48
N GLN A 103 20.76 13.07 17.74
CA GLN A 103 21.15 12.25 18.89
C GLN A 103 19.96 11.89 19.78
N SER A 104 18.79 12.47 19.52
CA SER A 104 17.58 12.28 20.33
C SER A 104 16.32 12.07 19.48
N ALA A 105 15.30 11.50 20.10
CA ALA A 105 13.98 11.34 19.48
C ALA A 105 13.38 12.69 19.05
N ALA A 106 13.55 13.74 19.85
CA ALA A 106 13.05 15.09 19.54
C ALA A 106 13.76 15.73 18.36
N GLU A 107 15.07 15.53 18.19
CA GLU A 107 15.80 16.06 17.04
C GLU A 107 15.40 15.34 15.75
N VAL A 108 15.23 14.01 15.79
CA VAL A 108 14.72 13.26 14.64
C VAL A 108 13.32 13.74 14.25
N ASP A 109 12.45 13.92 15.24
CA ASP A 109 11.09 14.41 15.05
C ASP A 109 11.07 15.82 14.44
N ALA A 110 11.85 16.77 14.99
CA ALA A 110 11.94 18.12 14.47
C ALA A 110 12.42 18.20 13.00
N VAL A 111 13.41 17.38 12.62
CA VAL A 111 13.88 17.30 11.22
C VAL A 111 12.81 16.69 10.32
N THR A 112 12.11 15.67 10.83
CA THR A 112 11.04 14.97 10.09
C THR A 112 9.84 15.91 9.87
N ASP A 113 9.38 16.60 10.89
CA ASP A 113 8.28 17.57 10.79
C ASP A 113 8.61 18.69 9.80
N HIS A 114 9.83 19.24 9.87
CA HIS A 114 10.22 20.31 8.95
C HIS A 114 10.24 19.85 7.48
N VAL A 115 10.68 18.62 7.18
CA VAL A 115 10.64 18.12 5.79
C VAL A 115 9.20 17.82 5.34
N LEU A 116 8.32 17.36 6.24
CA LEU A 116 6.91 17.10 5.95
C LEU A 116 6.14 18.40 5.70
N ASP A 117 6.36 19.44 6.51
CA ASP A 117 5.79 20.78 6.31
C ASP A 117 6.21 21.37 4.96
N ALA A 118 7.48 21.20 4.59
CA ALA A 118 7.99 21.65 3.30
C ALA A 118 7.37 20.86 2.12
N ALA A 119 7.07 19.57 2.31
CA ALA A 119 6.51 18.70 1.29
C ALA A 119 4.98 18.80 1.15
N GLU A 120 4.26 19.21 2.21
CA GLU A 120 2.79 19.22 2.25
C GLU A 120 2.17 19.95 1.03
N PRO A 121 2.59 21.17 0.65
CA PRO A 121 1.94 21.90 -0.43
C PRO A 121 1.98 21.14 -1.77
N ALA A 122 3.11 20.47 -2.06
CA ALA A 122 3.26 19.69 -3.28
C ALA A 122 2.40 18.41 -3.25
N LEU A 123 2.34 17.72 -2.11
CA LEU A 123 1.49 16.54 -1.93
C LEU A 123 -0.01 16.90 -2.02
N ARG A 124 -0.40 18.04 -1.45
CA ARG A 124 -1.76 18.59 -1.56
C ARG A 124 -2.13 18.88 -3.00
N ALA A 125 -1.29 19.62 -3.72
CA ALA A 125 -1.54 19.97 -5.12
C ALA A 125 -1.68 18.73 -6.02
N LEU A 126 -0.84 17.71 -5.80
CA LEU A 126 -0.94 16.44 -6.52
C LEU A 126 -2.24 15.69 -6.17
N SER A 127 -2.61 15.65 -4.89
CA SER A 127 -3.87 15.04 -4.44
C SER A 127 -5.08 15.72 -5.09
N ASP A 128 -5.13 17.04 -5.09
CA ASP A 128 -6.21 17.82 -5.70
C ASP A 128 -6.34 17.57 -7.20
N TYR A 129 -5.22 17.49 -7.91
CA TYR A 129 -5.22 17.13 -9.34
C TYR A 129 -5.78 15.71 -9.57
N LEU A 130 -5.34 14.73 -8.78
CA LEU A 130 -5.83 13.35 -8.87
C LEU A 130 -7.34 13.28 -8.55
N VAL A 131 -7.81 14.10 -7.61
CA VAL A 131 -9.24 14.25 -7.29
C VAL A 131 -10.02 14.82 -8.48
N ALA A 132 -9.50 15.87 -9.11
CA ALA A 132 -10.11 16.46 -10.29
C ALA A 132 -10.16 15.46 -11.46
N ALA A 133 -9.06 14.74 -11.71
CA ALA A 133 -8.98 13.72 -12.75
C ALA A 133 -9.97 12.57 -12.52
N ALA A 134 -10.09 12.07 -11.29
CA ALA A 134 -11.06 11.04 -10.93
C ALA A 134 -12.53 11.49 -11.09
N ARG A 135 -12.78 12.79 -10.98
CA ARG A 135 -14.13 13.36 -11.14
C ARG A 135 -14.43 13.76 -12.57
N TRP A 136 -13.49 13.56 -13.50
CA TRP A 136 -13.68 13.87 -14.90
C TRP A 136 -14.97 13.23 -15.41
N ASN A 137 -15.76 14.01 -16.14
CA ASN A 137 -17.07 13.59 -16.68
C ASN A 137 -18.06 13.00 -15.65
N ARG A 138 -17.93 13.35 -14.35
CA ARG A 138 -18.72 12.81 -13.23
C ARG A 138 -18.58 11.30 -13.01
N GLU A 139 -17.52 10.67 -13.51
CA GLU A 139 -17.30 9.22 -13.43
C GLU A 139 -17.18 8.68 -12.00
N ASN A 140 -16.92 9.53 -11.01
CA ASN A 140 -16.82 9.10 -9.62
C ASN A 140 -18.17 8.76 -8.94
N ARG A 141 -19.32 9.15 -9.52
CA ARG A 141 -20.62 8.79 -8.90
C ARG A 141 -20.84 7.29 -9.04
N ASN A 142 -20.81 6.57 -7.91
CA ASN A 142 -20.93 5.10 -7.84
C ASN A 142 -19.80 4.34 -8.53
N ALA A 143 -18.60 4.93 -8.61
CA ALA A 143 -17.42 4.27 -9.16
C ALA A 143 -17.13 2.95 -8.42
N ALA A 144 -17.21 1.84 -9.15
CA ALA A 144 -16.93 0.51 -8.61
C ALA A 144 -15.48 0.44 -8.06
N LYS A 145 -15.26 -0.42 -7.07
CA LYS A 145 -13.90 -0.70 -6.56
C LYS A 145 -13.02 -1.17 -7.72
N GLY A 146 -11.82 -0.58 -7.85
CA GLY A 146 -10.88 -0.91 -8.93
C GLY A 146 -11.18 -0.22 -10.28
N SER A 147 -12.26 0.57 -10.38
CA SER A 147 -12.47 1.46 -11.53
C SER A 147 -11.39 2.54 -11.59
N PRO A 148 -11.13 3.15 -12.77
CA PRO A 148 -10.15 4.22 -12.91
C PRO A 148 -10.36 5.39 -11.93
N SER A 149 -11.62 5.82 -11.76
CA SER A 149 -11.99 6.87 -10.80
C SER A 149 -11.66 6.49 -9.36
N ASN A 150 -11.95 5.25 -8.95
CA ASN A 150 -11.63 4.76 -7.61
C ASN A 150 -10.12 4.62 -7.37
N LEU A 151 -9.35 4.18 -8.39
CA LEU A 151 -7.89 4.11 -8.32
C LEU A 151 -7.26 5.50 -8.17
N LEU A 152 -7.77 6.50 -8.89
CA LEU A 152 -7.30 7.89 -8.77
C LEU A 152 -7.65 8.51 -7.41
N MET A 153 -8.86 8.27 -6.88
CA MET A 153 -9.20 8.66 -5.49
C MET A 153 -8.27 8.01 -4.47
N THR A 154 -7.98 6.72 -4.65
CA THR A 154 -7.08 5.98 -3.75
C THR A 154 -5.67 6.57 -3.82
N ALA A 155 -5.18 6.90 -5.01
CA ALA A 155 -3.89 7.56 -5.18
C ALA A 155 -3.86 8.95 -4.52
N ALA A 156 -4.91 9.75 -4.69
CA ALA A 156 -5.04 11.05 -4.04
C ALA A 156 -5.01 10.95 -2.51
N SER A 157 -5.74 9.99 -1.95
CA SER A 157 -5.73 9.71 -0.51
C SER A 157 -4.33 9.31 -0.04
N ARG A 158 -3.67 8.39 -0.76
CA ARG A 158 -2.33 7.90 -0.38
C ARG A 158 -1.27 8.99 -0.42
N ALA A 159 -1.37 9.94 -1.33
CA ALA A 159 -0.45 11.08 -1.38
C ALA A 159 -0.47 11.88 -0.06
N LEU A 160 -1.64 12.03 0.56
CA LEU A 160 -1.80 12.74 1.84
C LEU A 160 -1.58 11.84 3.07
N SER A 161 -1.88 10.54 2.97
CA SER A 161 -1.68 9.59 4.07
C SER A 161 -0.23 9.51 4.55
N VAL A 162 0.75 9.82 3.69
CA VAL A 162 2.17 9.87 4.07
C VAL A 162 2.41 10.85 5.21
N LEU A 163 1.78 12.04 5.18
CA LEU A 163 1.93 13.06 6.22
C LEU A 163 1.40 12.54 7.57
N ALA A 164 0.18 12.01 7.57
CA ALA A 164 -0.46 11.50 8.78
C ALA A 164 0.28 10.29 9.39
N LEU A 165 0.76 9.37 8.55
CA LEU A 165 1.51 8.21 9.02
C LEU A 165 2.88 8.59 9.60
N ALA A 166 3.52 9.62 9.05
CA ALA A 166 4.80 10.10 9.54
C ALA A 166 4.65 10.86 10.87
N ASP A 167 3.62 11.71 11.01
CA ASP A 167 3.23 12.36 12.26
C ASP A 167 2.91 11.34 13.38
N GLU A 168 2.13 10.31 13.05
CA GLU A 168 1.83 9.22 13.99
C GLU A 168 3.11 8.49 14.43
N ALA A 169 4.04 8.24 13.50
CA ALA A 169 5.32 7.62 13.81
C ALA A 169 6.20 8.50 14.71
N GLY A 170 6.23 9.81 14.46
CA GLY A 170 6.91 10.81 15.30
C GLY A 170 6.35 10.84 16.71
N THR A 171 5.03 11.02 16.82
CA THR A 171 4.30 11.00 18.11
C THR A 171 4.54 9.71 18.89
N ASN A 172 4.52 8.55 18.24
CA ASN A 172 4.79 7.27 18.90
C ASN A 172 6.24 7.17 19.42
N ARG A 173 7.22 7.69 18.66
CA ARG A 173 8.62 7.77 19.11
C ARG A 173 8.79 8.71 20.30
N LEU A 174 8.15 9.87 20.27
CA LEU A 174 8.17 10.83 21.38
C LEU A 174 7.53 10.24 22.63
N ARG A 175 6.37 9.58 22.49
CA ARG A 175 5.70 8.90 23.61
C ARG A 175 6.62 7.86 24.25
N ALA A 176 7.30 7.04 23.47
CA ALA A 176 8.26 6.08 24.00
C ALA A 176 9.42 6.72 24.80
N THR A 177 9.77 7.97 24.50
CA THR A 177 10.87 8.70 25.14
C THR A 177 10.42 9.48 26.38
N TYR A 178 9.27 10.15 26.30
CA TYR A 178 8.80 11.11 27.30
C TYR A 178 7.67 10.59 28.20
N ASP A 179 6.90 9.60 27.72
CA ASP A 179 5.76 9.00 28.43
C ASP A 179 5.73 7.47 28.22
N PRO A 180 6.76 6.75 28.69
CA PRO A 180 6.81 5.31 28.56
C PRO A 180 5.71 4.68 29.44
N ALA A 181 4.98 3.71 28.88
CA ALA A 181 3.99 2.97 29.63
C ALA A 181 4.64 2.36 30.89
N PRO A 182 3.96 2.40 32.05
CA PRO A 182 4.52 1.83 33.28
C PRO A 182 4.83 0.35 33.06
N THR A 183 6.08 -0.03 33.30
CA THR A 183 6.52 -1.43 33.22
C THR A 183 5.65 -2.26 34.16
N PRO A 184 4.98 -3.33 33.69
CA PRO A 184 4.28 -4.24 34.57
C PRO A 184 5.27 -4.73 35.63
N ALA A 185 4.95 -4.51 36.91
CA ALA A 185 5.78 -4.99 38.01
C ALA A 185 6.02 -6.49 37.81
N THR A 186 7.29 -6.86 37.62
CA THR A 186 7.67 -8.27 37.62
C THR A 186 7.37 -8.80 39.02
N PRO A 187 6.59 -9.89 39.20
CA PRO A 187 6.36 -10.44 40.52
C PRO A 187 7.67 -11.00 41.06
N THR A 188 8.45 -10.17 41.75
CA THR A 188 9.60 -10.60 42.53
C THR A 188 9.19 -10.56 43.98
N ASP A 189 8.37 -11.53 44.37
CA ASP A 189 8.39 -12.11 45.72
C ASP A 189 7.52 -13.37 45.77
N LEU A 190 8.07 -14.46 45.22
CA LEU A 190 7.73 -15.81 45.66
C LEU A 190 9.01 -16.50 46.14
N GLN A 191 9.72 -15.86 47.07
CA GLN A 191 10.59 -16.53 48.02
C GLN A 191 10.43 -15.95 49.43
N GLN A 192 9.22 -16.06 49.97
CA GLN A 192 9.06 -16.46 51.36
C GLN A 192 8.23 -17.74 51.37
N GLY A 193 8.96 -18.87 51.30
CA GLY A 193 8.44 -20.16 51.69
C GLY A 193 8.17 -20.19 53.19
N THR A 194 7.09 -19.55 53.61
CA THR A 194 6.35 -19.90 54.81
C THR A 194 5.08 -20.59 54.36
N THR A 195 4.95 -21.84 54.79
CA THR A 195 3.85 -22.77 54.53
C THR A 195 2.47 -22.10 54.59
N ALA A 196 1.90 -21.75 53.43
CA ALA A 196 0.50 -21.42 53.29
C ALA A 196 -0.22 -22.67 52.76
N SER A 197 -0.86 -23.37 53.68
CA SER A 197 -1.67 -24.55 53.46
C SER A 197 -2.69 -24.36 52.33
N LEU A 198 -2.86 -25.41 51.51
CA LEU A 198 -3.96 -25.52 50.55
C LEU A 198 -5.31 -25.27 51.28
N PRO A 199 -6.26 -24.53 50.68
CA PRO A 199 -7.62 -24.50 51.21
C PRO A 199 -8.22 -25.91 51.16
N PRO A 200 -8.99 -26.34 52.18
CA PRO A 200 -9.54 -27.69 52.23
C PRO A 200 -10.50 -27.93 51.06
N SER A 201 -10.41 -29.11 50.45
CA SER A 201 -11.33 -29.56 49.41
C SER A 201 -12.76 -29.62 49.92
N PRO A 202 -13.77 -29.24 49.11
CA PRO A 202 -15.17 -29.37 49.49
C PRO A 202 -15.57 -30.85 49.62
N PRO A 203 -16.50 -31.18 50.53
CA PRO A 203 -16.93 -32.56 50.75
C PRO A 203 -17.68 -33.13 49.54
N SER A 204 -17.35 -34.37 49.16
CA SER A 204 -17.98 -35.12 48.08
C SER A 204 -19.49 -35.32 48.33
N PRO A 205 -20.34 -35.25 47.28
CA PRO A 205 -21.78 -35.48 47.43
C PRO A 205 -22.05 -36.95 47.77
N GLY A 206 -22.69 -37.16 48.92
CA GLY A 206 -23.08 -38.46 49.41
C GLY A 206 -24.13 -39.12 48.51
N THR A 207 -23.90 -40.40 48.22
CA THR A 207 -24.85 -41.36 47.65
C THR A 207 -26.04 -41.52 48.59
N GLY A 208 -27.19 -40.94 48.21
CA GLY A 208 -28.47 -41.21 48.86
C GLY A 208 -28.96 -42.64 48.53
N PRO A 209 -29.54 -43.38 49.50
CA PRO A 209 -29.94 -44.76 49.30
C PRO A 209 -31.27 -44.89 48.56
N ARG A 210 -31.36 -45.94 47.74
CA ARG A 210 -32.57 -46.47 47.08
C ARG A 210 -33.68 -46.72 48.10
N ARG A 211 -34.92 -46.35 47.73
CA ARG A 211 -36.11 -47.08 48.12
C ARG A 211 -37.10 -47.11 46.96
#